data_AF-A0A563DXL5-F1
#
_entry.id   AF-A0A563DXL5-F1
#
_cell.length_a   1.000
_cell.length_b   1.000
_cell.length_c   1.000
_cell.angle_alpha   90.00
_cell.angle_beta   90.00
_cell.angle_gamma   90.00
#
_symmetry.space_group_name_H-M   'P 1'
#
loop_
_entity.id
_entity.type
_entity.pdbx_description
1 polymer ?
#
loop_
_entity_poly.entity_id
_entity_poly.type
_entity_poly.pdbx_seq_one_letter_code
_entity_poly.pdbx_strand_id
1 'polypeptide(L)'
;MSDASGRSGNAHEERAASPLGDVQRASSRVRRGHSLALQEAAGNLLEKAYQRLQDHDDERAEEYVRRAAAIPWDEQEGSHPAVMDVHLVLFDEVAEAMQDSTQQDLRWLLAAREAIDHLDERPALELARALASLDQDYPVSRLEHRVLREIVGSRATADYDLTYGLTAASSTDEVVATIEPMLHALVAYSHAFHHAD
;
A
#
# COMPACT_ATOMS: atom_id res chain seq x y z
N MET A 1 29.57 22.48 64.87
CA MET A 1 30.09 23.59 64.04
C MET A 1 29.91 23.11 62.60
N SER A 2 28.74 23.38 62.04
CA SER A 2 28.49 24.49 61.09
C SER A 2 28.93 24.07 59.68
N ASP A 3 28.22 24.30 58.60
CA ASP A 3 26.86 24.69 58.23
C ASP A 3 26.84 24.61 56.68
N ALA A 4 25.69 24.81 56.04
CA ALA A 4 25.46 24.92 54.58
C ALA A 4 25.39 23.57 53.82
N SER A 5 24.23 22.96 53.56
CA SER A 5 22.95 23.51 53.05
C SER A 5 23.16 24.32 51.76
N GLY A 6 22.96 23.65 50.61
CA GLY A 6 23.23 24.18 49.28
C GLY A 6 22.38 23.54 48.20
N ARG A 7 21.07 23.77 48.26
CA ARG A 7 20.10 23.91 47.15
C ARG A 7 20.13 22.82 46.06
N SER A 8 19.34 21.77 46.30
CA SER A 8 18.66 21.05 45.22
C SER A 8 17.52 21.95 44.70
N GLY A 9 17.82 22.73 43.66
CA GLY A 9 16.84 23.56 42.96
C GLY A 9 16.19 22.74 41.85
N ASN A 10 14.91 22.40 42.04
CA ASN A 10 14.03 21.80 41.04
C ASN A 10 14.11 22.55 39.71
N ALA A 11 14.78 21.96 38.72
CA ALA A 11 14.81 22.44 37.33
C ALA A 11 13.84 21.66 36.43
N HIS A 12 12.72 21.17 36.98
CA HIS A 12 11.78 20.30 36.26
C HIS A 12 10.34 20.80 36.13
N GLU A 13 9.98 21.99 36.64
CA GLU A 13 8.54 22.37 36.69
C GLU A 13 8.11 23.61 35.91
N GLU A 14 8.94 24.16 35.02
CA GLU A 14 8.50 25.22 34.10
C GLU A 14 8.73 24.86 32.63
N ARG A 15 8.30 23.66 32.22
CA ARG A 15 7.74 23.52 30.87
C ARG A 15 6.30 24.01 30.91
N ALA A 16 6.16 25.33 30.98
CA ALA A 16 4.91 26.01 30.73
C ALA A 16 4.30 25.41 29.46
N ALA A 17 3.07 24.92 29.60
CA ALA A 17 2.23 24.50 28.49
C ALA A 17 2.17 25.66 27.50
N SER A 18 2.97 25.59 26.43
CA SER A 18 2.98 26.61 25.40
C SER A 18 1.61 26.56 24.70
N PRO A 19 0.82 27.65 24.70
CA PRO A 19 -0.49 27.69 24.05
C PRO A 19 -0.45 27.31 22.56
N LEU A 20 0.72 27.45 21.94
CA LEU A 20 0.97 27.07 20.55
C LEU A 20 1.04 25.54 20.35
N GLY A 21 1.41 24.78 21.38
CA GLY A 21 1.50 23.32 21.31
C GLY A 21 0.13 22.64 21.15
N ASP A 22 -0.91 23.20 21.77
CA ASP A 22 -2.27 22.65 21.65
C ASP A 22 -2.90 22.98 20.29
N VAL A 23 -2.61 24.16 19.73
CA VAL A 23 -3.02 24.54 18.36
C VAL A 23 -2.35 23.64 17.32
N GLN A 24 -1.05 23.34 17.49
CA GLN A 24 -0.32 22.45 16.58
C GLN A 24 -0.88 21.01 16.63
N ARG A 25 -1.17 20.48 17.82
CA ARG A 25 -1.80 19.16 17.97
C ARG A 25 -3.20 19.10 17.37
N ALA A 26 -4.03 20.14 17.56
CA ALA A 26 -5.36 20.20 16.96
C ALA A 26 -5.27 20.23 15.42
N SER A 27 -4.36 21.03 14.86
CA SER A 27 -4.11 21.10 13.42
C SER A 27 -3.64 19.75 12.84
N SER A 28 -2.68 19.08 13.49
CA SER A 28 -2.23 17.76 13.06
C SER A 28 -3.33 16.70 13.09
N ARG A 29 -4.23 16.75 14.08
CA ARG A 29 -5.37 15.80 14.14
C ARG A 29 -6.37 16.04 13.01
N VAL A 30 -6.71 17.30 12.72
CA VAL A 30 -7.62 17.63 11.63
C VAL A 30 -7.04 17.19 10.28
N ARG A 31 -5.75 17.47 10.03
CA ARG A 31 -5.07 17.03 8.81
C ARG A 31 -5.07 15.52 8.66
N ARG A 32 -4.71 14.78 9.71
CA ARG A 32 -4.77 13.31 9.70
C ARG A 32 -6.18 12.79 9.43
N GLY A 33 -7.20 13.40 10.03
CA GLY A 33 -8.60 13.04 9.77
C GLY A 33 -9.00 13.23 8.31
N HIS A 34 -8.49 14.26 7.65
CA HIS A 34 -8.73 14.49 6.23
C HIS A 34 -8.07 13.42 5.34
N SER A 35 -6.78 13.13 5.57
CA SER A 35 -6.06 12.07 4.84
C SER A 35 -6.74 10.72 4.95
N LEU A 36 -7.15 10.32 6.17
CA LEU A 36 -7.88 9.08 6.40
C LEU A 36 -9.22 9.05 5.65
N ALA A 37 -9.96 10.15 5.61
CA ALA A 37 -11.22 10.22 4.88
C ALA A 37 -11.04 10.11 3.36
N LEU A 38 -9.96 10.65 2.81
CA LEU A 38 -9.62 10.50 1.40
C LEU A 38 -9.28 9.04 1.06
N GLN A 39 -8.46 8.39 1.90
CA GLN A 39 -8.12 6.97 1.75
C GLN A 39 -9.36 6.09 1.84
N GLU A 40 -10.20 6.27 2.86
CA GLU A 40 -11.45 5.51 3.03
C GLU A 40 -12.40 5.70 1.83
N ALA A 41 -12.52 6.92 1.32
CA ALA A 41 -13.34 7.18 0.13
C ALA A 41 -12.80 6.46 -1.12
N ALA A 42 -11.47 6.42 -1.28
CA ALA A 42 -10.82 5.73 -2.38
C ALA A 42 -11.00 4.21 -2.27
N GLY A 43 -10.72 3.62 -1.11
CA GLY A 43 -10.85 2.19 -0.89
C GLY A 43 -12.25 1.66 -1.11
N ASN A 44 -13.28 2.39 -0.65
CA ASN A 44 -14.68 2.04 -0.92
C ASN A 44 -15.05 2.01 -2.41
N LEU A 45 -14.36 2.77 -3.26
CA LEU A 45 -14.56 2.76 -4.71
C LEU A 45 -13.75 1.65 -5.36
N LEU A 46 -12.52 1.43 -4.92
CA LEU A 46 -11.64 0.37 -5.42
C LEU A 46 -12.15 -1.02 -5.07
N GLU A 47 -12.70 -1.23 -3.87
CA GLU A 47 -13.36 -2.48 -3.49
C GLU A 47 -14.53 -2.81 -4.44
N LYS A 48 -15.32 -1.79 -4.81
CA LYS A 48 -16.40 -1.97 -5.80
C LYS A 48 -15.85 -2.26 -7.18
N ALA A 49 -14.77 -1.61 -7.60
CA ALA A 49 -14.12 -1.91 -8.87
C ALA A 49 -13.62 -3.37 -8.90
N TYR A 50 -12.95 -3.80 -7.83
CA TYR A 50 -12.48 -5.18 -7.65
C TYR A 50 -13.61 -6.21 -7.76
N GLN A 51 -14.72 -6.01 -7.02
CA GLN A 51 -15.90 -6.88 -7.10
C GLN A 51 -16.46 -6.96 -8.53
N ARG A 52 -16.48 -5.84 -9.26
CA ARG A 52 -16.95 -5.82 -10.65
C ARG A 52 -16.01 -6.57 -11.60
N LEU A 53 -14.71 -6.46 -11.41
CA LEU A 53 -13.74 -7.24 -12.19
C LEU A 53 -13.88 -8.74 -11.93
N GLN A 54 -14.14 -9.15 -10.68
CA GLN A 54 -14.44 -10.55 -10.36
C GLN A 54 -15.71 -11.06 -11.05
N ASP A 55 -16.71 -10.19 -11.22
CA ASP A 55 -17.96 -10.48 -11.95
C ASP A 55 -17.82 -10.36 -13.49
N HIS A 56 -16.62 -10.08 -14.01
CA HIS A 56 -16.36 -9.77 -15.43
C HIS A 56 -17.17 -8.57 -15.98
N ASP A 57 -17.45 -7.58 -15.13
CA ASP A 57 -18.17 -6.34 -15.45
C ASP A 57 -17.17 -5.17 -15.58
N ASP A 58 -16.32 -5.24 -16.62
CA ASP A 58 -15.21 -4.31 -16.84
C ASP A 58 -15.66 -2.84 -16.98
N GLU A 59 -16.80 -2.61 -17.63
CA GLU A 59 -17.35 -1.26 -17.83
C GLU A 59 -17.66 -0.57 -16.49
N ARG A 60 -18.30 -1.30 -15.56
CA ARG A 60 -18.61 -0.74 -14.23
C ARG A 60 -17.38 -0.67 -13.34
N ALA A 61 -16.43 -1.58 -13.50
CA ALA A 61 -15.15 -1.47 -12.81
C ALA A 61 -14.45 -0.16 -13.20
N GLU A 62 -14.39 0.16 -14.50
CA GLU A 62 -13.79 1.39 -15.01
C GLU A 62 -14.49 2.64 -14.44
N GLU A 63 -15.83 2.65 -14.36
CA GLU A 63 -16.57 3.75 -13.73
C GLU A 63 -16.13 3.99 -12.27
N TYR A 64 -15.95 2.94 -11.48
CA TYR A 64 -15.49 3.06 -10.09
C TYR A 64 -14.02 3.50 -10.01
N VAL A 65 -13.14 2.98 -10.88
CA VAL A 65 -11.73 3.39 -10.95
C VAL A 65 -11.62 4.87 -11.31
N ARG A 66 -12.35 5.35 -12.32
CA ARG A 66 -12.38 6.77 -12.69
C ARG A 66 -12.85 7.66 -11.55
N ARG A 67 -13.83 7.21 -10.76
CA ARG A 67 -14.30 7.94 -9.58
C ARG A 67 -13.25 7.95 -8.46
N ALA A 68 -12.53 6.86 -8.25
CA ALA A 68 -11.44 6.79 -7.27
C ALA A 68 -10.29 7.70 -7.69
N ALA A 69 -9.91 7.69 -8.97
CA ALA A 69 -8.89 8.53 -9.57
C ALA A 69 -9.25 10.04 -9.58
N ALA A 70 -10.52 10.39 -9.42
CA ALA A 70 -10.98 11.77 -9.29
C ALA A 70 -10.86 12.31 -7.85
N ILE A 71 -10.51 11.46 -6.87
CA ILE A 71 -10.24 11.91 -5.50
C ILE A 71 -8.98 12.78 -5.51
N PRO A 72 -9.00 13.97 -4.88
CA PRO A 72 -7.87 14.87 -4.90
C PRO A 72 -6.60 14.27 -4.30
N TRP A 73 -5.46 14.73 -4.83
CA TRP A 73 -4.14 14.49 -4.26
C TRP A 73 -4.11 14.80 -2.76
N ASP A 74 -3.49 13.91 -1.97
CA ASP A 74 -3.25 14.17 -0.56
C ASP A 74 -1.90 14.87 -0.39
N GLU A 75 -1.92 16.18 -0.16
CA GLU A 75 -0.71 16.97 0.08
C GLU A 75 0.06 16.52 1.34
N GLN A 76 -0.63 15.92 2.32
CA GLN A 76 -0.01 15.47 3.56
C GLN A 76 0.78 14.19 3.35
N GLU A 77 0.24 13.25 2.57
CA GLU A 77 0.89 11.97 2.26
C GLU A 77 1.74 12.03 0.99
N GLY A 78 1.63 13.11 0.21
CA GLY A 78 2.39 13.29 -1.03
C GLY A 78 2.06 12.22 -2.08
N SER A 79 0.81 11.78 -2.15
CA SER A 79 0.37 10.73 -3.06
C SER A 79 -1.11 10.88 -3.47
N HIS A 80 -1.51 10.15 -4.52
CA HIS A 80 -2.93 9.97 -4.85
C HIS A 80 -3.52 8.88 -3.95
N PRO A 81 -4.57 9.17 -3.15
CA PRO A 81 -5.15 8.21 -2.21
C PRO A 81 -5.50 6.87 -2.85
N ALA A 82 -6.11 6.89 -4.04
CA ALA A 82 -6.50 5.67 -4.75
C ALA A 82 -5.33 4.82 -5.24
N VAL A 83 -4.19 5.43 -5.59
CA VAL A 83 -2.99 4.70 -6.00
C VAL A 83 -2.33 4.04 -4.80
N MET A 84 -2.23 4.78 -3.70
CA MET A 84 -1.69 4.23 -2.45
C MET A 84 -2.56 3.08 -1.94
N ASP A 85 -3.89 3.24 -1.97
CA ASP A 85 -4.82 2.26 -1.42
C ASP A 85 -4.82 0.95 -2.23
N VAL A 86 -4.90 1.00 -3.57
CA VAL A 86 -4.82 -0.22 -4.39
C VAL A 86 -3.47 -0.92 -4.27
N HIS A 87 -2.38 -0.16 -4.13
CA HIS A 87 -1.06 -0.73 -3.89
C HIS A 87 -1.01 -1.49 -2.56
N LEU A 88 -1.54 -0.90 -1.48
CA LEU A 88 -1.60 -1.54 -0.17
C LEU A 88 -2.49 -2.78 -0.18
N VAL A 89 -3.66 -2.73 -0.83
CA VAL A 89 -4.54 -3.91 -0.94
C VAL A 89 -3.85 -5.06 -1.68
N LEU A 90 -3.16 -4.78 -2.80
CA LEU A 90 -2.40 -5.80 -3.52
C LEU A 90 -1.28 -6.39 -2.65
N PHE A 91 -0.56 -5.55 -1.92
CA PHE A 91 0.49 -6.00 -1.00
C PHE A 91 -0.07 -6.86 0.13
N ASP A 92 -1.14 -6.39 0.78
CA ASP A 92 -1.77 -7.06 1.92
C ASP A 92 -2.34 -8.42 1.51
N GLU A 93 -2.99 -8.53 0.34
CA GLU A 93 -3.49 -9.82 -0.17
C GLU A 93 -2.37 -10.88 -0.28
N VAL A 94 -1.21 -10.49 -0.83
CA VAL A 94 -0.07 -11.42 -0.95
C VAL A 94 0.59 -11.68 0.41
N ALA A 95 0.66 -10.66 1.28
CA ALA A 95 1.21 -10.78 2.61
C ALA A 95 0.36 -11.72 3.50
N GLU A 96 -0.95 -11.62 3.43
CA GLU A 96 -1.91 -12.48 4.13
C GLU A 96 -1.78 -13.92 3.63
N ALA A 97 -1.77 -14.14 2.30
CA ALA A 97 -1.56 -15.47 1.72
C ALA A 97 -0.23 -16.12 2.17
N MET A 98 0.84 -15.32 2.31
CA MET A 98 2.12 -15.77 2.86
C MET A 98 2.01 -16.12 4.36
N GLN A 99 1.32 -15.30 5.16
CA GLN A 99 1.19 -15.50 6.60
C GLN A 99 0.31 -16.72 6.96
N ASP A 100 -0.73 -16.97 6.16
CA ASP A 100 -1.61 -18.13 6.31
C ASP A 100 -0.95 -19.44 5.83
N SER A 101 0.10 -19.33 5.03
CA SER A 101 0.91 -20.46 4.57
C SER A 101 1.84 -20.95 5.68
N THR A 102 1.90 -22.28 5.89
CA THR A 102 2.89 -22.84 6.83
C THR A 102 4.30 -22.63 6.32
N GLN A 103 5.31 -22.68 7.20
CA GLN A 103 6.71 -22.56 6.78
C GLN A 103 7.04 -23.60 5.69
N GLN A 104 7.53 -23.14 4.52
CA GLN A 104 7.80 -23.94 3.31
C GLN A 104 6.58 -24.30 2.44
N ASP A 105 5.39 -23.85 2.78
CA ASP A 105 4.23 -23.94 1.90
C ASP A 105 4.35 -22.90 0.79
N LEU A 106 4.59 -23.39 -0.43
CA LEU A 106 4.83 -22.55 -1.60
C LEU A 106 3.54 -22.18 -2.34
N ARG A 107 2.35 -22.54 -1.85
CA ARG A 107 1.08 -22.29 -2.56
C ARG A 107 0.89 -20.82 -2.94
N TRP A 108 1.20 -19.88 -2.02
CA TRP A 108 1.09 -18.45 -2.31
C TRP A 108 2.06 -17.97 -3.42
N LEU A 109 3.23 -18.59 -3.55
CA LEU A 109 4.20 -18.31 -4.62
C LEU A 109 3.84 -18.98 -5.94
N LEU A 110 3.23 -20.17 -5.89
CA LEU A 110 2.73 -20.86 -7.07
C LEU A 110 1.55 -20.09 -7.67
N ALA A 111 0.63 -19.59 -6.85
CA ALA A 111 -0.44 -18.70 -7.26
C ALA A 111 0.08 -17.40 -7.89
N ALA A 112 1.11 -16.79 -7.30
CA ALA A 112 1.77 -15.60 -7.87
C ALA A 112 2.37 -15.87 -9.26
N ARG A 113 3.03 -17.02 -9.44
CA ARG A 113 3.59 -17.42 -10.73
C ARG A 113 2.49 -17.64 -11.76
N GLU A 114 1.45 -18.36 -11.39
CA GLU A 114 0.30 -18.61 -12.26
C GLU A 114 -0.38 -17.30 -12.69
N ALA A 115 -0.61 -16.38 -11.76
CA ALA A 115 -1.16 -15.07 -12.07
C ALA A 115 -0.26 -14.31 -13.06
N ILE A 116 1.05 -14.23 -12.80
CA ILE A 116 2.00 -13.55 -13.69
C ILE A 116 2.01 -14.15 -15.10
N ASP A 117 1.87 -15.47 -15.24
CA ASP A 117 1.87 -16.15 -16.54
C ASP A 117 0.63 -15.81 -17.39
N HIS A 118 -0.44 -15.30 -16.78
CA HIS A 118 -1.70 -14.90 -17.45
C HIS A 118 -1.89 -13.37 -17.56
N LEU A 119 -1.00 -12.58 -16.96
CA LEU A 119 -1.07 -11.13 -16.95
C LEU A 119 -0.22 -10.51 -18.07
N ASP A 120 -0.68 -9.37 -18.59
CA ASP A 120 0.15 -8.49 -19.41
C ASP A 120 1.33 -7.90 -18.61
N GLU A 121 2.30 -7.33 -19.33
CA GLU A 121 3.58 -6.86 -18.74
C GLU A 121 3.39 -5.91 -17.55
N ARG A 122 2.46 -4.96 -17.64
CA ARG A 122 2.29 -3.93 -16.60
C ARG A 122 1.62 -4.48 -15.33
N PRO A 123 0.47 -5.18 -15.37
CA PRO A 123 -0.04 -5.85 -14.18
C PRO A 123 0.95 -6.86 -13.57
N ALA A 124 1.64 -7.65 -14.40
CA ALA A 124 2.64 -8.60 -13.93
C ALA A 124 3.80 -7.91 -13.19
N LEU A 125 4.20 -6.72 -13.65
CA LEU A 125 5.20 -5.89 -12.97
C LEU A 125 4.74 -5.43 -11.59
N GLU A 126 3.47 -5.03 -11.43
CA GLU A 126 2.93 -4.60 -10.14
C GLU A 126 2.89 -5.74 -9.12
N LEU A 127 2.47 -6.94 -9.54
CA LEU A 127 2.54 -8.13 -8.67
C LEU A 127 4.00 -8.49 -8.32
N ALA A 128 4.91 -8.42 -9.30
CA ALA A 128 6.34 -8.66 -9.06
C ALA A 128 6.94 -7.65 -8.07
N ARG A 129 6.48 -6.39 -8.08
CA ARG A 129 6.90 -5.37 -7.10
C ARG A 129 6.40 -5.69 -5.69
N ALA A 130 5.13 -6.06 -5.53
CA ALA A 130 4.60 -6.47 -4.22
C ALA A 130 5.41 -7.65 -3.63
N LEU A 131 5.71 -8.66 -4.45
CA LEU A 131 6.55 -9.80 -4.06
C LEU A 131 7.98 -9.38 -3.67
N ALA A 132 8.56 -8.42 -4.40
CA ALA A 132 9.89 -7.92 -4.11
C ALA A 132 9.94 -7.16 -2.76
N SER A 133 8.89 -6.42 -2.42
CA SER A 133 8.77 -5.77 -1.11
C SER A 133 8.69 -6.80 0.02
N LEU A 134 7.90 -7.87 -0.15
CA LEU A 134 7.81 -8.95 0.84
C LEU A 134 9.16 -9.66 1.06
N ASP A 135 9.92 -9.90 0.00
CA ASP A 135 11.26 -10.51 0.09
C ASP A 135 12.25 -9.66 0.92
N GLN A 136 12.07 -8.34 0.92
CA GLN A 136 12.91 -7.40 1.66
C GLN A 136 12.46 -7.24 3.11
N ASP A 137 11.15 -7.18 3.34
CA ASP A 137 10.58 -6.76 4.64
C ASP A 137 10.26 -7.93 5.57
N TYR A 138 10.09 -9.14 5.04
CA TYR A 138 9.66 -10.31 5.81
C TYR A 138 10.69 -11.44 5.85
N PRO A 139 10.80 -12.17 6.97
CA PRO A 139 11.66 -13.33 7.06
C PRO A 139 11.07 -14.51 6.28
N VAL A 140 11.57 -14.73 5.06
CA VAL A 140 11.24 -15.92 4.25
C VAL A 140 12.34 -16.99 4.34
N SER A 141 11.97 -18.24 4.09
CA SER A 141 12.93 -19.34 4.01
C SER A 141 13.85 -19.23 2.79
N ARG A 142 14.97 -19.95 2.80
CA ARG A 142 15.90 -19.99 1.64
C ARG A 142 15.25 -20.52 0.37
N LEU A 143 14.25 -21.37 0.49
CA LEU A 143 13.52 -21.94 -0.66
C LEU A 143 12.58 -20.88 -1.25
N GLU A 144 11.78 -20.23 -0.42
CA GLU A 144 10.90 -19.12 -0.84
C GLU A 144 11.70 -17.99 -1.46
N HIS A 145 12.81 -17.58 -0.85
CA HIS A 145 13.70 -16.55 -1.40
C HIS A 145 14.22 -16.90 -2.81
N ARG A 146 14.51 -18.19 -3.07
CA ARG A 146 14.92 -18.64 -4.41
C ARG A 146 13.77 -18.51 -5.40
N VAL A 147 12.58 -18.97 -5.03
CA VAL A 147 11.39 -18.93 -5.88
C VAL A 147 10.95 -17.49 -6.15
N LEU A 148 10.97 -16.61 -5.14
CA LEU A 148 10.72 -15.17 -5.28
C LEU A 148 11.66 -14.54 -6.31
N ARG A 149 12.97 -14.78 -6.20
CA ARG A 149 13.95 -14.28 -7.19
C ARG A 149 13.71 -14.80 -8.61
N GLU A 150 13.22 -16.03 -8.76
CA GLU A 150 12.87 -16.58 -10.08
C GLU A 150 11.62 -15.91 -10.67
N ILE A 151 10.60 -15.66 -9.85
CA ILE A 151 9.34 -15.02 -10.26
C ILE A 151 9.58 -13.54 -10.58
N VAL A 152 10.16 -12.82 -9.62
CA VAL A 152 10.46 -11.38 -9.72
C VAL A 152 11.47 -11.14 -10.85
N GLY A 153 12.51 -11.96 -10.93
CA GLY A 153 13.55 -11.86 -11.97
C GLY A 153 14.10 -10.45 -12.08
N SER A 154 14.20 -9.93 -13.31
CA SER A 154 14.60 -8.55 -13.58
C SER A 154 13.43 -7.56 -13.62
N ARG A 155 12.20 -7.98 -13.29
CA ARG A 155 11.00 -7.12 -13.43
C ARG A 155 11.01 -5.99 -12.41
N ALA A 156 11.31 -6.29 -11.16
CA ALA A 156 11.22 -5.32 -10.05
C ALA A 156 12.55 -4.60 -9.71
N THR A 157 13.56 -4.60 -10.59
CA THR A 157 14.85 -3.96 -10.28
C THR A 157 14.85 -2.44 -10.43
N ALA A 158 13.73 -1.83 -10.82
CA ALA A 158 13.61 -0.38 -10.92
C ALA A 158 13.36 0.24 -9.55
N ASP A 159 13.94 1.42 -9.32
CA ASP A 159 13.77 2.24 -8.12
C ASP A 159 12.28 2.32 -7.74
N TYR A 160 11.96 1.88 -6.53
CA TYR A 160 10.59 1.66 -6.09
C TYR A 160 9.99 2.95 -5.58
N ASP A 161 9.42 3.73 -6.49
CA ASP A 161 8.73 4.99 -6.21
C ASP A 161 7.22 4.74 -6.03
N LEU A 162 6.75 4.83 -4.77
CA LEU A 162 5.33 4.72 -4.41
C LEU A 162 4.46 5.86 -4.95
N THR A 163 5.06 6.95 -5.44
CA THR A 163 4.30 8.00 -6.13
C THR A 163 4.00 7.63 -7.58
N TYR A 164 4.66 6.61 -8.13
CA TYR A 164 4.55 6.20 -9.54
C TYR A 164 4.84 7.35 -10.51
N GLY A 165 5.67 8.32 -10.11
CA GLY A 165 5.91 9.56 -10.85
C GLY A 165 4.70 10.49 -10.95
N LEU A 166 3.61 10.21 -10.22
CA LEU A 166 2.42 11.06 -10.18
C LEU A 166 2.65 12.26 -9.26
N THR A 167 1.95 13.33 -9.57
CA THR A 167 1.99 14.58 -8.80
C THR A 167 0.57 15.10 -8.59
N ALA A 168 0.45 16.17 -7.81
CA ALA A 168 -0.81 16.91 -7.66
C ALA A 168 -1.38 17.45 -9.00
N ALA A 169 -0.54 17.57 -10.03
CA ALA A 169 -0.95 18.04 -11.37
C ALA A 169 -1.33 16.91 -12.34
N SER A 170 -1.15 15.65 -11.94
CA SER A 170 -1.51 14.50 -12.78
C SER A 170 -3.01 14.49 -13.06
N SER A 171 -3.35 14.17 -14.30
CA SER A 171 -4.72 14.01 -14.78
C SER A 171 -5.38 12.75 -14.22
N THR A 172 -6.71 12.72 -14.19
CA THR A 172 -7.46 11.52 -13.82
C THR A 172 -7.08 10.33 -14.69
N ASP A 173 -6.85 10.50 -15.99
CA ASP A 173 -6.48 9.39 -16.89
C ASP A 173 -5.09 8.81 -16.56
N GLU A 174 -4.12 9.61 -16.13
CA GLU A 174 -2.81 9.13 -15.67
C GLU A 174 -2.93 8.31 -14.38
N VAL A 175 -3.81 8.75 -13.47
CA VAL A 175 -4.10 8.05 -12.22
C VAL A 175 -4.84 6.73 -12.49
N VAL A 176 -5.86 6.74 -13.36
CA VAL A 176 -6.57 5.53 -13.83
C VAL A 176 -5.59 4.53 -14.44
N ALA A 177 -4.76 4.98 -15.37
CA ALA A 177 -3.77 4.13 -16.01
C ALA A 177 -2.81 3.49 -15.00
N THR A 178 -2.60 4.10 -13.83
CA THR A 178 -1.78 3.54 -12.75
C THR A 178 -2.53 2.53 -11.90
N ILE A 179 -3.81 2.78 -11.59
CA ILE A 179 -4.65 1.92 -10.75
C ILE A 179 -5.01 0.61 -11.46
N GLU A 180 -5.43 0.68 -12.74
CA GLU A 180 -5.97 -0.48 -13.46
C GLU A 180 -5.03 -1.70 -13.45
N PRO A 181 -3.72 -1.56 -13.76
CA PRO A 181 -2.81 -2.70 -13.70
C PRO A 181 -2.71 -3.36 -12.32
N MET A 182 -2.79 -2.58 -11.23
CA MET A 182 -2.73 -3.12 -9.87
C MET A 182 -4.00 -3.91 -9.53
N LEU A 183 -5.18 -3.42 -9.96
CA LEU A 183 -6.43 -4.15 -9.79
C LEU A 183 -6.45 -5.46 -10.59
N HIS A 184 -5.99 -5.44 -11.84
CA HIS A 184 -5.88 -6.68 -12.63
C HIS A 184 -4.91 -7.68 -12.01
N ALA A 185 -3.78 -7.20 -11.48
CA ALA A 185 -2.83 -8.02 -10.73
C ALA A 185 -3.47 -8.66 -9.50
N LEU A 186 -4.22 -7.88 -8.72
CA LEU A 186 -4.94 -8.32 -7.53
C LEU A 186 -5.97 -9.41 -7.87
N VAL A 187 -6.82 -9.19 -8.88
CA VAL A 187 -7.84 -10.16 -9.31
C VAL A 187 -7.20 -11.47 -9.78
N ALA A 188 -6.16 -11.39 -10.61
CA ALA A 188 -5.48 -12.57 -11.11
C ALA A 188 -4.82 -13.37 -9.97
N TYR A 189 -4.17 -12.68 -9.02
CA TYR A 189 -3.57 -13.33 -7.86
C TYR A 189 -4.61 -14.00 -6.96
N SER A 190 -5.66 -13.28 -6.57
CA SER A 190 -6.70 -13.79 -5.69
C SER A 190 -7.43 -14.98 -6.32
N HIS A 191 -7.71 -14.92 -7.63
CA HIS A 191 -8.28 -16.05 -8.36
C HIS A 191 -7.36 -17.28 -8.32
N ALA A 192 -6.07 -17.12 -8.65
CA ALA A 192 -5.11 -18.22 -8.64
C ALA A 192 -4.92 -18.82 -7.24
N PHE A 193 -4.91 -18.00 -6.19
CA PHE A 193 -4.69 -18.48 -4.83
C PHE A 193 -5.89 -19.24 -4.25
N HIS A 194 -7.12 -18.76 -4.50
CA HIS A 194 -8.32 -19.39 -3.94
C HIS A 194 -8.88 -20.55 -4.75
N HIS A 195 -8.45 -20.73 -6.01
CA HIS A 195 -8.91 -21.80 -6.89
C HIS A 195 -7.81 -22.83 -7.26
N ALA A 196 -6.64 -22.75 -6.62
CA ALA A 196 -5.62 -23.79 -6.74
C ALA A 196 -6.05 -25.06 -5.96
N ASP A 197 -6.44 -26.10 -6.71
CA ASP A 197 -6.81 -27.44 -6.20
C ASP A 197 -5.60 -28.23 -5.65
#